data_AF-X1AFV7-F1
#
_entry.id   AF-X1AFV7-F1
#
_cell.length_a   1.000
_cell.length_b   1.000
_cell.length_c   1.000
_cell.angle_alpha   90.00
_cell.angle_beta   90.00
_cell.angle_gamma   90.00
#
_symmetry.space_group_name_H-M   'P 1'
#
loop_
_entity.id
_entity.type
_entity.pdbx_description
1 polymer ?
#
loop_
_entity_poly.entity_id
_entity_poly.type
_entity_poly.pdbx_seq_one_letter_code
_entity_poly.pdbx_strand_id
1 'polypeptide(L)'
;DMEYYKKKSDRMIRDDHDRDEAFEAYEDMFHCDWKLPGGIEKMEWIRKVISTDPHDAISAGNRVLSALDPRITLQPLADNQDTKALANDWEKVLLWQMKGLNRRRQGGVVSDIVFSSLMYDEICAQVIDLDHQIPQMELMKGETTRLKAARRYGRFAVNIYNPRHVHVRYSGIMPECVLLNQEKYGFDIISEWGENAKAQ
;
A
#
# COMPACT_ATOMS: atom_id res chain seq x y z
N ASP A 1 -19.31 19.80 7.19
CA ASP A 1 -19.67 19.91 5.77
C ASP A 1 -19.21 18.64 5.02
N MET A 2 -19.93 17.53 5.23
CA MET A 2 -19.56 16.20 4.69
C MET A 2 -19.81 16.07 3.19
N GLU A 3 -20.78 16.83 2.67
CA GLU A 3 -21.16 16.80 1.26
C GLU A 3 -20.06 17.34 0.35
N TYR A 4 -19.32 18.36 0.80
CA TYR A 4 -18.13 18.86 0.12
C TYR A 4 -17.06 17.78 -0.04
N TYR A 5 -16.74 17.05 1.04
CA TYR A 5 -15.75 15.97 1.01
C TYR A 5 -16.19 14.81 0.14
N LYS A 6 -17.48 14.46 0.14
CA LYS A 6 -18.04 13.44 -0.74
C LYS A 6 -17.93 13.82 -2.22
N LYS A 7 -18.35 15.04 -2.59
CA LYS A 7 -18.19 15.52 -3.98
C LYS A 7 -16.74 15.55 -4.43
N LYS A 8 -15.83 15.89 -3.49
CA LYS A 8 -14.39 15.89 -3.74
C LYS A 8 -13.86 14.47 -3.95
N SER A 9 -14.26 13.49 -3.14
CA SER A 9 -13.85 12.08 -3.30
C SER A 9 -14.37 11.51 -4.61
N ASP A 10 -15.66 11.73 -4.93
CA ASP A 10 -16.28 11.23 -6.16
C ASP A 10 -15.62 11.82 -7.41
N ARG A 11 -15.08 13.04 -7.32
CA ARG A 11 -14.29 13.63 -8.40
C ARG A 11 -12.94 12.94 -8.55
N MET A 12 -12.21 12.72 -7.45
CA MET A 12 -10.90 12.06 -7.49
C MET A 12 -11.00 10.65 -8.09
N ILE A 13 -12.02 9.87 -7.69
CA ILE A 13 -12.25 8.53 -8.24
C ILE A 13 -12.56 8.59 -9.74
N ARG A 14 -13.35 9.57 -10.19
CA ARG A 14 -13.68 9.72 -11.61
C ARG A 14 -12.49 10.16 -12.46
N ASP A 15 -11.66 11.06 -11.93
CA ASP A 15 -10.49 11.59 -12.64
C ASP A 15 -9.44 10.48 -12.87
N ASP A 16 -9.36 9.48 -11.98
CA ASP A 16 -8.42 8.35 -12.06
C ASP A 16 -8.99 7.09 -12.74
N HIS A 17 -10.22 7.14 -13.29
CA HIS A 17 -10.92 5.96 -13.84
C HIS A 17 -10.09 5.17 -14.88
N ASP A 18 -9.48 5.87 -15.84
CA ASP A 18 -8.70 5.22 -16.91
C ASP A 18 -7.46 4.49 -16.36
N ARG A 19 -6.86 5.04 -15.31
CA ARG A 19 -5.73 4.41 -14.60
C ARG A 19 -6.22 3.16 -13.87
N ASP A 20 -7.37 3.24 -13.20
CA ASP A 20 -7.93 2.11 -12.46
C ASP A 20 -8.32 0.96 -13.39
N GLU A 21 -8.86 1.26 -14.59
CA GLU A 21 -9.16 0.27 -15.64
C GLU A 21 -7.87 -0.41 -16.15
N ALA A 22 -6.79 0.35 -16.33
CA ALA A 22 -5.49 -0.21 -16.68
C ALA A 22 -4.94 -1.12 -15.58
N PHE A 23 -5.06 -0.72 -14.31
CA PHE A 23 -4.63 -1.55 -13.17
C PHE A 23 -5.46 -2.83 -13.02
N GLU A 24 -6.77 -2.78 -13.28
CA GLU A 24 -7.62 -3.97 -13.33
C GLU A 24 -7.16 -4.93 -14.44
N ALA A 25 -6.84 -4.41 -15.63
CA ALA A 25 -6.30 -5.24 -16.70
C ALA A 25 -4.93 -5.87 -16.35
N TYR A 26 -4.08 -5.19 -15.58
CA TYR A 26 -2.83 -5.76 -15.08
C TYR A 26 -3.07 -6.88 -14.07
N GLU A 27 -4.02 -6.69 -13.14
CA GLU A 27 -4.46 -7.72 -12.20
C GLU A 27 -4.99 -8.96 -12.92
N ASP A 28 -5.86 -8.79 -13.91
CA ASP A 28 -6.40 -9.89 -14.72
C ASP A 28 -5.28 -10.64 -15.45
N MET A 29 -4.31 -9.90 -16.00
CA MET A 29 -3.15 -10.48 -16.68
C MET A 29 -2.30 -11.32 -15.71
N PHE A 30 -2.07 -10.85 -14.48
CA PHE A 30 -1.32 -11.58 -13.47
C PHE A 30 -2.05 -12.81 -12.92
N HIS A 31 -3.38 -12.73 -12.76
CA HIS A 31 -4.20 -13.85 -12.30
C HIS A 31 -4.53 -14.85 -13.42
N CYS A 32 -4.13 -14.56 -14.65
CA CYS A 32 -4.49 -15.34 -15.84
C CYS A 32 -6.02 -15.37 -16.07
N ASP A 33 -6.71 -14.33 -15.63
CA ASP A 33 -8.18 -14.20 -15.66
C ASP A 33 -8.64 -13.52 -16.93
N TRP A 34 -8.34 -14.13 -18.08
CA TRP A 34 -8.86 -13.67 -19.36
C TRP A 34 -10.19 -14.34 -19.68
N LYS A 35 -11.19 -13.63 -20.20
CA LYS A 35 -12.43 -14.24 -20.73
C LYS A 35 -12.53 -14.00 -22.22
N LEU A 36 -13.08 -14.98 -22.94
CA LEU A 36 -13.31 -14.85 -24.38
C LEU A 36 -14.38 -13.78 -24.60
N PRO A 37 -14.24 -12.89 -25.59
CA PRO A 37 -15.27 -11.91 -25.89
C PRO A 37 -16.62 -12.56 -26.19
N GLY A 38 -17.72 -11.93 -25.74
CA GLY A 38 -19.06 -12.45 -25.89
C GLY A 38 -19.41 -12.80 -27.34
N GLY A 39 -19.93 -14.00 -27.57
CA GLY A 39 -20.27 -14.53 -28.89
C GLY A 39 -19.21 -15.45 -29.49
N ILE A 40 -17.93 -15.25 -29.18
CA ILE A 40 -16.82 -16.14 -29.58
C ILE A 40 -16.80 -17.40 -28.73
N GLU A 41 -17.17 -17.29 -27.45
CA GLU A 41 -17.33 -18.43 -26.52
C GLU A 41 -18.26 -19.54 -27.02
N LYS A 42 -19.22 -19.20 -27.90
CA LYS A 42 -20.19 -20.15 -28.46
C LYS A 42 -19.66 -20.92 -29.68
N MET A 43 -18.49 -20.53 -30.21
CA MET A 43 -17.88 -21.17 -31.36
C MET A 43 -17.02 -22.36 -30.91
N GLU A 44 -17.50 -23.58 -31.11
CA GLU A 44 -16.83 -24.82 -30.67
C GLU A 44 -15.40 -25.01 -31.21
N TRP A 45 -15.06 -24.35 -32.31
CA TRP A 45 -13.75 -24.46 -32.97
C TRP A 45 -12.69 -23.51 -32.40
N ILE A 46 -13.06 -22.56 -31.53
CA ILE A 46 -12.12 -21.62 -30.91
C ILE A 46 -11.74 -22.12 -29.52
N ARG A 47 -10.44 -22.27 -29.27
CA ARG A 47 -9.91 -22.67 -27.97
C ARG A 47 -9.28 -21.48 -27.26
N LYS A 48 -9.64 -21.30 -25.99
CA LYS A 48 -8.99 -20.34 -25.09
C LYS A 48 -7.59 -20.85 -24.74
N VAL A 49 -6.57 -20.04 -25.00
CA VAL A 49 -5.20 -20.25 -24.54
C VAL A 49 -4.77 -19.00 -23.80
N ILE A 50 -4.29 -19.15 -22.57
CA ILE A 50 -3.83 -18.05 -21.73
C ILE A 50 -2.32 -18.21 -21.58
N SER A 51 -1.56 -17.15 -21.85
CA SER A 51 -0.14 -17.13 -21.51
C SER A 51 0.04 -16.87 -20.01
N THR A 52 0.89 -17.66 -19.36
CA THR A 52 1.29 -17.46 -17.95
C THR A 52 2.53 -16.57 -17.82
N ASP A 53 3.12 -16.12 -18.92
CA ASP A 53 4.37 -15.35 -18.93
C ASP A 53 4.32 -14.13 -17.99
N PRO A 54 3.22 -13.33 -17.93
CA PRO A 54 3.16 -12.19 -17.02
C PRO A 54 3.17 -12.59 -15.55
N HIS A 55 2.43 -13.64 -15.19
CA HIS A 55 2.41 -14.20 -13.84
C HIS A 55 3.81 -14.66 -13.42
N ASP A 56 4.48 -15.40 -14.30
CA ASP A 56 5.80 -15.95 -14.05
C ASP A 56 6.86 -14.85 -13.97
N ALA A 57 6.80 -13.83 -14.85
CA ALA A 57 7.72 -12.70 -14.85
C ALA A 57 7.61 -11.87 -13.56
N ILE A 58 6.38 -11.52 -13.13
CA ILE A 58 6.16 -10.74 -11.91
C ILE A 58 6.53 -11.56 -10.68
N SER A 59 6.16 -12.84 -10.63
CA SER A 59 6.49 -13.72 -9.51
C SER A 59 8.00 -13.95 -9.37
N ALA A 60 8.69 -14.19 -10.48
CA ALA A 60 10.14 -14.34 -10.50
C ALA A 60 10.85 -13.03 -10.12
N GLY A 61 10.42 -11.90 -10.69
CA GLY A 61 10.93 -10.58 -10.36
C GLY A 61 10.77 -10.26 -8.87
N ASN A 62 9.58 -10.52 -8.30
CA ASN A 62 9.31 -10.31 -6.88
C ASN A 62 10.23 -11.18 -6.01
N ARG A 63 10.39 -12.48 -6.32
CA ARG A 63 11.29 -13.37 -5.57
C ARG A 63 12.76 -12.93 -5.61
N VAL A 64 13.24 -12.48 -6.77
CA VAL A 64 14.65 -12.07 -6.94
C VAL A 64 14.91 -10.74 -6.25
N LEU A 65 14.04 -9.74 -6.47
CA LEU A 65 14.26 -8.38 -5.98
C LEU A 65 13.93 -8.24 -4.49
N SER A 66 12.93 -8.96 -3.96
CA SER A 66 12.59 -8.89 -2.53
C SER A 66 13.64 -9.55 -1.61
N ALA A 67 14.51 -10.40 -2.17
CA ALA A 67 15.62 -11.00 -1.44
C ALA A 67 16.78 -10.02 -1.20
N LEU A 68 16.81 -8.90 -1.93
CA LEU A 68 17.87 -7.90 -1.79
C LEU A 68 17.58 -6.98 -0.60
N ASP A 69 18.57 -6.82 0.28
CA ASP A 69 18.49 -5.83 1.36
C ASP A 69 18.44 -4.42 0.75
N PRO A 70 17.47 -3.56 1.13
CA PRO A 70 17.37 -2.21 0.60
C PRO A 70 18.57 -1.37 1.04
N ARG A 71 19.14 -0.63 0.09
CA ARG A 71 20.18 0.37 0.36
C ARG A 71 19.51 1.72 0.58
N ILE A 72 19.50 2.18 1.83
CA ILE A 72 18.98 3.49 2.20
C ILE A 72 20.18 4.44 2.28
N THR A 73 20.13 5.55 1.53
CA THR A 73 21.15 6.58 1.54
C THR A 73 20.53 7.93 1.88
N LEU A 74 21.06 8.59 2.90
CA LEU A 74 20.64 9.91 3.34
C LEU A 74 21.72 10.92 3.01
N GLN A 75 21.32 11.98 2.31
CA GLN A 75 22.21 13.11 2.06
C GLN A 75 22.38 13.91 3.36
N PRO A 76 23.62 14.22 3.76
CA PRO A 76 23.85 15.06 4.92
C PRO A 76 23.31 16.47 4.66
N LEU A 77 22.81 17.13 5.72
CA LEU A 77 22.24 18.48 5.63
C LEU A 77 23.29 19.55 5.28
N ALA A 78 24.56 19.29 5.57
CA ALA A 78 25.68 20.16 5.26
C ALA A 78 26.93 19.33 4.96
N ASP A 79 27.93 19.95 4.32
CA ASP A 79 29.23 19.29 4.08
C ASP A 79 30.13 19.41 5.32
N ASN A 80 29.73 18.77 6.42
CA ASN A 80 30.54 18.66 7.62
C ASN A 80 30.58 17.21 8.12
N GLN A 81 31.62 16.88 8.88
CA GLN A 81 31.83 15.51 9.35
C GLN A 81 30.74 15.05 10.34
N ASP A 82 30.20 15.97 11.15
CA ASP A 82 29.19 15.66 12.15
C ASP A 82 27.83 15.31 11.54
N THR A 83 27.35 16.05 10.54
CA THR A 83 26.09 15.73 9.86
C THR A 83 26.23 14.48 9.00
N LYS A 84 27.42 14.20 8.47
CA LYS A 84 27.71 12.93 7.78
C LYS A 84 27.64 11.74 8.73
N ALA A 85 28.20 11.86 9.94
CA ALA A 85 28.08 10.83 10.96
C ALA A 85 26.62 10.60 11.37
N LEU A 86 25.87 11.68 11.57
CA LEU A 86 24.44 11.62 11.89
C LEU A 86 23.63 10.93 10.78
N ALA A 87 23.88 11.25 9.51
CA ALA A 87 23.23 10.61 8.37
C ALA A 87 23.50 9.10 8.35
N ASN A 88 24.75 8.67 8.57
CA ASN A 88 25.10 7.24 8.64
C ASN A 88 24.35 6.52 9.78
N ASP A 89 24.17 7.19 10.92
CA ASP A 89 23.45 6.60 12.04
C ASP A 89 21.94 6.52 11.76
N TRP A 90 21.36 7.52 11.09
CA TRP A 90 19.99 7.47 10.60
C TRP A 90 19.78 6.34 9.59
N GLU A 91 20.70 6.14 8.64
CA GLU A 91 20.64 5.03 7.68
C GLU A 91 20.60 3.67 8.39
N LYS A 92 21.47 3.46 9.40
CA LYS A 92 21.47 2.23 10.21
C LYS A 92 20.15 2.04 10.95
N VAL A 93 19.61 3.11 11.55
CA VAL A 93 18.33 3.06 12.27
C VAL A 93 17.18 2.74 11.32
N LEU A 94 17.12 3.38 10.14
CA LEU A 94 16.09 3.12 9.13
C LEU A 94 16.17 1.67 8.63
N LEU A 95 17.37 1.16 8.37
CA LEU A 95 17.57 -0.24 7.98
C LEU A 95 17.12 -1.21 9.07
N TRP A 96 17.37 -0.89 10.34
CA TRP A 96 16.88 -1.67 11.47
C TRP A 96 15.33 -1.65 11.57
N GLN A 97 14.71 -0.49 11.40
CA GLN A 97 13.24 -0.36 11.37
C GLN A 97 12.64 -1.16 10.22
N MET A 98 13.22 -1.10 9.02
CA MET A 98 12.76 -1.88 7.85
C MET A 98 12.85 -3.40 8.11
N LYS A 99 13.93 -3.87 8.76
CA LYS A 99 14.04 -5.28 9.17
C LYS A 99 12.98 -5.67 10.20
N GLY A 100 12.66 -4.79 11.14
CA GLY A 100 11.57 -4.99 12.10
C GLY A 100 10.20 -5.09 11.43
N LEU A 101 9.93 -4.19 10.47
CA LEU A 101 8.70 -4.17 9.67
C LEU A 101 8.52 -5.46 8.86
N ASN A 102 9.57 -5.94 8.18
CA ASN A 102 9.54 -7.18 7.42
C ASN A 102 9.22 -8.42 8.28
N ARG A 103 9.63 -8.42 9.56
CA ARG A 103 9.41 -9.56 10.48
C ARG A 103 7.99 -9.63 11.05
N ARG A 104 7.21 -8.56 10.94
CA ARG A 104 5.90 -8.45 11.60
C ARG A 104 4.84 -9.36 10.99
N ARG A 105 4.91 -9.62 9.69
CA ARG A 105 3.89 -10.36 8.91
C ARG A 105 4.53 -11.49 8.11
N GLN A 106 3.73 -12.50 7.74
CA GLN A 106 4.21 -13.65 6.96
C GLN A 106 4.72 -13.26 5.56
N GLY A 107 4.21 -12.17 4.96
CA GLY A 107 4.78 -11.56 3.74
C GLY A 107 5.62 -10.33 4.09
N GLY A 108 6.82 -10.18 3.53
CA GLY A 108 7.68 -9.01 3.81
C GLY A 108 7.11 -7.72 3.22
N VAL A 109 7.21 -6.59 3.92
CA VAL A 109 6.92 -5.23 3.40
C VAL A 109 7.70 -4.96 2.12
N VAL A 110 8.96 -5.40 2.05
CA VAL A 110 9.78 -5.27 0.85
C VAL A 110 9.20 -6.05 -0.32
N SER A 111 8.61 -7.22 -0.10
CA SER A 111 8.01 -8.00 -1.18
C SER A 111 6.76 -7.32 -1.75
N ASP A 112 5.90 -6.74 -0.92
CA ASP A 112 4.73 -6.01 -1.43
C ASP A 112 5.12 -4.72 -2.16
N ILE A 113 6.17 -4.04 -1.70
CA ILE A 113 6.73 -2.86 -2.39
C ILE A 113 7.22 -3.26 -3.79
N VAL A 114 8.01 -4.32 -3.87
CA VAL A 114 8.54 -4.83 -5.14
C VAL A 114 7.40 -5.30 -6.05
N PHE A 115 6.44 -6.05 -5.51
CA PHE A 115 5.26 -6.48 -6.26
C PHE A 115 4.49 -5.29 -6.84
N SER A 116 4.19 -4.28 -6.01
CA SER A 116 3.47 -3.09 -6.46
C SER A 116 4.25 -2.31 -7.52
N SER A 117 5.58 -2.21 -7.39
CA SER A 117 6.42 -1.57 -8.41
C SER A 117 6.46 -2.34 -9.73
N LEU A 118 6.48 -3.67 -9.70
CA LEU A 118 6.52 -4.48 -10.92
C LEU A 118 5.17 -4.49 -11.64
N MET A 119 4.08 -4.43 -10.87
CA MET A 119 2.73 -4.55 -11.38
C MET A 119 2.15 -3.21 -11.86
N TYR A 120 2.32 -2.16 -11.05
CA TYR A 120 1.63 -0.88 -11.24
C TYR A 120 2.56 0.29 -11.54
N ASP A 121 3.89 0.09 -11.42
CA ASP A 121 4.89 1.18 -11.40
C ASP A 121 4.60 2.24 -10.31
N GLU A 122 3.81 1.86 -9.31
CA GLU A 122 3.36 2.75 -8.23
C GLU A 122 3.34 1.99 -6.90
N ILE A 123 3.73 2.67 -5.82
CA ILE A 123 3.74 2.12 -4.47
C ILE A 123 2.97 3.07 -3.55
N CYS A 124 1.85 2.58 -3.02
CA CYS A 124 1.04 3.32 -2.06
C CYS A 124 1.21 2.73 -0.66
N ALA A 125 1.85 3.49 0.24
CA ALA A 125 2.16 3.04 1.59
C ALA A 125 1.66 4.03 2.66
N GLN A 126 1.05 3.50 3.72
CA GLN A 126 0.72 4.26 4.93
C GLN A 126 1.68 3.88 6.05
N VAL A 127 2.37 4.89 6.59
CA VAL A 127 3.23 4.74 7.77
C VAL A 127 2.43 5.16 9.01
N ILE A 128 2.28 4.24 9.95
CA ILE A 128 1.58 4.45 11.22
C ILE A 128 2.62 4.43 12.34
N ASP A 129 2.66 5.49 13.15
CA ASP A 129 3.46 5.52 14.37
C ASP A 129 2.65 4.90 15.53
N LEU A 130 3.02 3.68 15.93
CA LEU A 130 2.28 2.96 16.99
C LEU A 130 2.40 3.66 18.34
N ASP A 131 3.50 4.36 18.60
CA ASP A 131 3.72 5.05 19.88
C ASP A 131 2.76 6.24 20.04
N HIS A 132 2.38 6.86 18.92
CA HIS A 132 1.39 7.93 18.89
C HIS A 132 -0.05 7.40 18.77
N GLN A 133 -0.26 6.35 17.98
CA GLN A 133 -1.59 5.81 17.70
C GLN A 133 -2.21 5.10 18.93
N ILE A 134 -1.42 4.37 19.72
CA ILE A 134 -1.92 3.63 20.88
C ILE A 134 -2.56 4.57 21.92
N PRO A 135 -1.89 5.63 22.40
CA PRO A 135 -2.51 6.58 23.34
C PRO A 135 -3.78 7.23 22.77
N GLN A 136 -3.77 7.60 21.48
CA GLN A 136 -4.94 8.22 20.84
C GLN A 136 -6.15 7.27 20.77
N MET A 137 -5.93 5.99 20.48
CA MET A 137 -7.01 5.01 20.49
C MET A 137 -7.52 4.71 21.90
N GLU A 138 -6.66 4.72 22.92
CA GLU A 138 -7.09 4.58 24.31
C GLU A 138 -7.99 5.75 24.74
N LEU A 139 -7.66 6.98 24.34
CA LEU A 139 -8.49 8.18 24.52
C LEU A 139 -9.87 8.04 23.85
N MET A 140 -9.93 7.41 22.67
CA MET A 140 -11.17 7.16 21.94
C MET A 140 -11.89 5.88 22.38
N LYS A 141 -11.44 5.21 23.46
CA LYS A 141 -11.96 3.93 23.94
C LYS A 141 -11.97 2.81 22.88
N GLY A 142 -11.05 2.88 21.91
CA GLY A 142 -10.85 1.85 20.90
C GLY A 142 -10.07 0.64 21.44
N GLU A 143 -10.07 -0.45 20.68
CA GLU A 143 -9.34 -1.67 21.06
C GLU A 143 -7.83 -1.53 20.72
N THR A 144 -6.96 -1.57 21.73
CA THR A 144 -5.50 -1.38 21.53
C THR A 144 -4.65 -2.65 21.61
N THR A 145 -5.26 -3.80 21.87
CA THR A 145 -4.57 -5.08 22.07
C THR A 145 -3.69 -5.45 20.87
N ARG A 146 -4.22 -5.29 19.65
CA ARG A 146 -3.51 -5.60 18.40
C ARG A 146 -2.32 -4.67 18.17
N LEU A 147 -2.48 -3.37 18.41
CA LEU A 147 -1.41 -2.38 18.23
C LEU A 147 -0.28 -2.57 19.25
N LYS A 148 -0.62 -2.89 20.50
CA LYS A 148 0.36 -3.22 21.55
C LYS A 148 1.15 -4.49 21.21
N ALA A 149 0.51 -5.50 20.63
CA ALA A 149 1.21 -6.68 20.14
C ALA A 149 2.15 -6.34 18.97
N ALA A 150 1.71 -5.52 18.02
CA ALA A 150 2.51 -5.07 16.88
C ALA A 150 3.75 -4.25 17.31
N ARG A 151 3.65 -3.49 18.40
CA ARG A 151 4.75 -2.70 18.98
C ARG A 151 5.97 -3.53 19.35
N ARG A 152 5.80 -4.83 19.65
CA ARG A 152 6.92 -5.75 19.95
C ARG A 152 7.93 -5.89 18.80
N TYR A 153 7.48 -5.62 17.57
CA TYR A 153 8.30 -5.76 16.35
C TYR A 153 8.89 -4.43 15.87
N GLY A 154 8.60 -3.31 16.55
CA GLY A 154 9.09 -1.98 16.17
C GLY A 154 8.03 -0.90 16.37
N ARG A 155 8.47 0.36 16.33
CA ARG A 155 7.61 1.55 16.54
C ARG A 155 6.66 1.80 15.37
N PHE A 156 7.13 1.63 14.15
CA PHE A 156 6.34 1.94 12.96
C PHE A 156 5.56 0.73 12.47
N ALA A 157 4.42 0.95 11.84
CA ALA A 157 3.74 -0.01 10.98
C ALA A 157 3.64 0.56 9.58
N VAL A 158 3.81 -0.30 8.57
CA VAL A 158 3.68 0.09 7.17
C VAL A 158 2.64 -0.83 6.55
N ASN A 159 1.55 -0.22 6.09
CA ASN A 159 0.53 -0.89 5.31
C ASN A 159 0.74 -0.51 3.85
N ILE A 160 0.92 -1.50 2.99
CA ILE A 160 0.95 -1.31 1.54
C ILE A 160 -0.47 -1.51 1.03
N TYR A 161 -0.97 -0.54 0.28
CA TYR A 161 -2.28 -0.57 -0.35
C TYR A 161 -2.11 -0.81 -1.85
N ASN A 162 -3.12 -1.46 -2.43
CA ASN A 162 -3.22 -1.56 -3.89
C ASN A 162 -3.39 -0.14 -4.48
N PRO A 163 -2.50 0.31 -5.39
CA PRO A 163 -2.58 1.62 -6.03
C PRO A 163 -3.92 1.94 -6.69
N ARG A 164 -4.65 0.94 -7.21
CA ARG A 164 -6.01 1.11 -7.76
C ARG A 164 -6.99 1.74 -6.78
N HIS A 165 -6.80 1.51 -5.49
CA HIS A 165 -7.68 2.01 -4.44
C HIS A 165 -7.22 3.36 -3.87
N VAL A 166 -6.13 3.92 -4.38
CA VAL A 166 -5.53 5.16 -3.86
C VAL A 166 -5.55 6.24 -4.94
N HIS A 167 -6.19 7.35 -4.61
CA HIS A 167 -6.34 8.50 -5.50
C HIS A 167 -5.56 9.67 -4.92
N VAL A 168 -4.64 10.22 -5.71
CA VAL A 168 -3.79 11.33 -5.28
C VAL A 168 -4.11 12.55 -6.10
N ARG A 169 -4.50 13.63 -5.41
CA ARG A 169 -4.71 14.92 -6.05
C ARG A 169 -3.43 15.74 -5.98
N TYR A 170 -2.83 15.95 -7.13
CA TYR A 170 -1.66 16.81 -7.28
C TYR A 170 -2.06 18.26 -7.49
N SER A 171 -1.32 19.17 -6.85
CA SER A 171 -1.22 20.56 -7.30
C SER A 171 0.02 20.73 -8.18
N GLY A 172 0.19 21.90 -8.78
CA GLY A 172 1.44 22.25 -9.48
C GLY A 172 2.69 22.28 -8.59
N ILE A 173 2.56 22.11 -7.27
CA ILE A 173 3.69 22.16 -6.31
C ILE A 173 3.91 20.81 -5.63
N MET A 174 2.85 20.17 -5.16
CA MET A 174 2.94 18.93 -4.38
C MET A 174 1.59 18.18 -4.33
N PRO A 175 1.57 16.89 -3.91
CA PRO A 175 0.34 16.21 -3.54
C PRO A 175 -0.41 16.99 -2.47
N GLU A 176 -1.67 17.37 -2.73
CA GLU A 176 -2.51 18.11 -1.78
C GLU A 176 -3.40 17.20 -0.95
N CYS A 177 -3.81 16.07 -1.53
CA CYS A 177 -4.78 15.18 -0.91
C CYS A 177 -4.55 13.75 -1.39
N VAL A 178 -4.65 12.80 -0.47
CA VAL A 178 -4.65 11.37 -0.76
C VAL A 178 -5.96 10.80 -0.25
N LEU A 179 -6.65 10.05 -1.10
CA LEU A 179 -7.89 9.35 -0.80
C LEU A 179 -7.64 7.86 -0.92
N LEU A 180 -8.02 7.10 0.10
CA LEU A 180 -8.07 5.64 0.05
C LEU A 180 -9.54 5.22 -0.05
N ASN A 181 -9.90 4.58 -1.17
CA ASN A 181 -11.22 4.01 -1.40
C ASN A 181 -11.17 2.49 -1.16
N GLN A 182 -11.73 2.02 -0.05
CA GLN A 182 -11.70 0.61 0.31
C GLN A 182 -13.05 0.15 0.84
N GLU A 183 -13.42 -1.08 0.49
CA GLU A 183 -14.50 -1.79 1.15
C GLU A 183 -13.98 -2.41 2.45
N LYS A 184 -14.63 -2.08 3.57
CA LYS A 184 -14.28 -2.59 4.89
C LYS A 184 -15.45 -3.36 5.48
N TYR A 185 -15.15 -4.46 6.17
CA TYR A 185 -16.16 -5.15 6.96
C TYR A 185 -16.58 -4.28 8.15
N GLY A 186 -17.86 -4.33 8.51
CA GLY A 186 -18.39 -3.53 9.63
C GLY A 186 -17.67 -3.78 10.96
N PHE A 187 -17.15 -4.99 11.17
CA PHE A 187 -16.33 -5.32 12.34
C PHE A 187 -15.03 -4.50 12.40
N ASP A 188 -14.34 -4.32 11.26
CA ASP A 188 -13.08 -3.55 11.22
C ASP A 188 -13.33 -2.07 11.49
N ILE A 189 -14.45 -1.54 11.01
CA ILE A 189 -14.87 -0.16 11.27
C ILE A 189 -15.12 0.05 12.77
N ILE A 190 -15.81 -0.89 13.43
CA ILE A 190 -16.08 -0.83 14.87
C ILE A 190 -14.78 -0.97 15.67
N SER A 191 -13.85 -1.83 15.24
CA SER A 191 -12.55 -2.00 15.88
C SER A 191 -11.70 -0.72 15.83
N GLU A 192 -11.73 -0.02 14.69
CA GLU A 192 -10.97 1.23 14.48
C GLU A 192 -11.61 2.44 15.19
N TRP A 193 -12.93 2.61 15.09
CA TRP A 193 -13.63 3.82 15.50
C TRP A 193 -14.42 3.68 16.82
N GLY A 194 -14.51 2.48 17.38
CA GLY A 194 -15.16 2.22 18.67
C GLY A 194 -16.62 2.65 18.70
N GLU A 195 -17.01 3.38 19.75
CA GLU A 195 -18.39 3.86 19.93
C GLU A 195 -18.80 4.90 18.87
N ASN A 196 -17.85 5.62 18.26
CA ASN A 196 -18.13 6.61 17.22
C ASN A 196 -18.63 5.97 15.91
N ALA A 197 -18.37 4.68 15.70
CA ALA A 197 -18.90 3.93 14.56
C ALA A 197 -20.42 3.72 14.64
N LYS A 198 -21.01 3.79 15.85
CA LYS A 198 -22.45 3.58 16.06
C LYS A 198 -23.29 4.84 15.83
N ALA A 199 -22.65 5.99 15.68
CA ALA A 199 -23.29 7.30 15.61
C ALA A 199 -23.54 7.82 14.18
N GLN A 200 -23.30 6.99 13.15
CA GLN A 200 -23.54 7.30 11.74
C GLN A 200 -24.70 6.47 11.17
#